data_AF-A0A2P4SQW3-F1
#
_entry.id   AF-A0A2P4SQW3-F1
#
_cell.length_a   1.000
_cell.length_b   1.000
_cell.length_c   1.000
_cell.angle_alpha   90.00
_cell.angle_beta   90.00
_cell.angle_gamma   90.00
#
_symmetry.space_group_name_H-M   'P 1'
#
loop_
_entity.id
_entity.type
_entity.pdbx_description
1 polymer ?
#
loop_
_entity_poly.entity_id
_entity_poly.type
_entity_poly.pdbx_seq_one_letter_code
_entity_poly.pdbx_strand_id
1 'polypeptide(L)' 'MEVQNLRPSYWKFLLRLTKGRFALMNRKVLDVFGTEASRNFKDFTPKLDPRYTVVPPELPLELS' A
#
# COMPACT_ATOMS: atom_id res chain seq x y z
N MET A 1 11.50 7.06 0.15
CA MET A 1 12.20 6.57 1.37
C MET A 1 11.81 5.11 1.53
N GLU A 2 12.60 4.21 0.96
CA GLU A 2 12.22 2.80 0.82
C GLU A 2 12.18 2.04 2.14
N VAL A 3 11.27 1.06 2.23
CA VAL A 3 11.22 0.09 3.33
C VAL A 3 12.48 -0.80 3.36
N GLN A 4 13.26 -0.85 2.28
CA GLN A 4 14.57 -1.51 2.24
C GLN A 4 15.62 -0.82 3.12
N ASN A 5 15.55 0.52 3.24
CA ASN A 5 16.42 1.31 4.11
C ASN A 5 15.87 1.46 5.53
N LEU A 6 14.71 0.85 5.82
CA LEU A 6 14.12 0.88 7.14
C LEU A 6 14.85 -0.11 8.04
N ARG A 7 15.38 0.39 9.15
CA ARG A 7 15.91 -0.48 10.20
C ARG A 7 14.79 -1.43 10.68
N PRO A 8 15.06 -2.74 10.87
CA PRO A 8 14.03 -3.70 11.26
C PRO A 8 13.25 -3.31 12.53
N SER A 9 13.88 -2.58 13.45
CA SER A 9 13.23 -2.03 14.65
C SER A 9 12.14 -1.00 14.34
N TYR A 10 12.38 -0.12 13.37
CA TYR A 10 11.40 0.88 12.96
C TYR A 10 10.24 0.23 12.19
N TRP A 11 10.51 -0.82 11.42
CA TRP A 11 9.46 -1.66 10.83
C TRP A 11 8.55 -2.28 11.90
N LYS A 12 9.12 -2.88 12.95
CA LYS A 12 8.34 -3.42 14.09
C LYS A 12 7.55 -2.34 14.82
N PHE A 13 8.11 -1.15 14.96
CA PHE A 13 7.40 0.00 15.54
C PHE A 13 6.17 0.40 14.70
N LEU A 14 6.32 0.55 13.38
CA LEU A 14 5.21 0.88 12.48
C LEU A 14 4.11 -0.19 12.50
N LEU A 15 4.49 -1.47 12.55
CA LEU A 15 3.52 -2.56 12.68
C LEU A 15 2.76 -2.50 14.01
N ARG A 16 3.43 -2.19 15.13
CA ARG A 16 2.76 -2.03 16.43
C ARG A 16 1.81 -0.83 16.42
N LEU A 17 2.24 0.31 15.89
CA LEU A 17 1.45 1.54 15.81
C LEU A 17 0.17 1.32 14.99
N THR A 18 0.27 0.58 13.88
CA THR A 18 -0.84 0.36 12.94
C THR A 18 -1.62 -0.92 13.21
N LYS A 19 -1.36 -1.64 14.30
CA LYS A 19 -1.94 -2.96 14.60
C LYS A 19 -1.80 -3.93 13.41
N GLY A 20 -0.64 -3.93 12.76
CA GLY A 20 -0.31 -4.81 11.65
C GLY A 20 -0.88 -4.40 10.29
N ARG A 21 -1.68 -3.32 10.20
CA ARG A 21 -2.30 -2.88 8.94
C ARG A 21 -1.28 -2.50 7.87
N PHE A 22 -0.11 -1.99 8.25
CA PHE A 22 0.95 -1.63 7.31
C PHE A 22 1.55 -2.84 6.58
N ALA A 23 1.37 -4.06 7.10
CA ALA A 23 1.75 -5.28 6.40
C ALA A 23 0.79 -5.59 5.23
N LEU A 24 -0.49 -5.21 5.36
CA LEU A 24 -1.59 -5.50 4.43
C LEU A 24 -1.70 -4.47 3.29
N MET A 25 -0.64 -3.72 3.01
CA MET A 25 -0.64 -2.79 1.89
C MET A 25 -0.19 -3.52 0.63
N ASN A 26 -0.93 -3.32 -0.47
CA ASN A 26 -0.45 -3.75 -1.78
C ASN A 26 0.77 -2.91 -2.16
N ARG A 27 1.96 -3.50 -2.17
CA ARG A 27 3.18 -2.77 -2.47
C ARG A 27 3.43 -2.59 -3.96
N LYS A 28 2.74 -3.37 -4.82
CA LYS A 28 2.85 -3.21 -6.28
C LYS A 28 2.36 -1.86 -6.75
N VAL A 29 1.36 -1.27 -6.08
CA VAL A 29 0.89 0.08 -6.44
C VAL A 29 1.95 1.16 -6.16
N LEU A 30 2.92 0.87 -5.29
CA LEU A 30 4.02 1.79 -4.99
C LEU A 30 5.17 1.67 -6.00
N ASP A 31 5.23 0.59 -6.77
CA ASP A 31 6.27 0.39 -7.78
C ASP A 31 6.17 1.39 -8.94
N VAL A 32 4.97 1.95 -9.20
CA VAL A 32 4.77 3.04 -10.18
C VAL A 32 5.63 4.27 -9.85
N PHE A 33 5.96 4.46 -8.57
CA PHE A 33 6.84 5.55 -8.11
C PHE A 33 8.34 5.17 -8.11
N GLY A 34 8.71 4.02 -8.69
CA GLY A 34 10.10 3.56 -8.77
C GLY A 34 10.68 3.06 -7.44
N THR A 35 9.83 2.65 -6.49
CA THR A 35 10.27 2.25 -5.13
C THR A 35 10.66 0.76 -4.99
N GLU A 36 10.44 -0.04 -6.03
CA GLU A 36 10.64 -1.50 -6.05
C GLU A 36 10.16 -2.23 -4.76
N ALA A 37 9.12 -1.70 -4.13
CA ALA A 37 8.69 -2.10 -2.80
C ALA A 37 8.09 -3.52 -2.80
N SER A 38 7.64 -4.02 -3.96
CA SER A 38 7.13 -5.38 -4.11
C SER A 38 8.20 -6.47 -4.05
N ARG A 39 9.48 -6.18 -4.32
CA ARG A 39 10.54 -7.21 -4.41
C ARG A 39 10.79 -7.96 -3.11
N ASN A 40 10.76 -7.25 -1.97
CA ASN A 40 11.18 -7.79 -0.67
C ASN A 40 10.02 -8.19 0.25
N PHE A 41 8.78 -8.03 -0.21
CA PHE A 41 7.59 -8.27 0.59
C PHE A 41 6.65 -9.23 -0.10
N LYS A 42 5.87 -9.97 0.69
CA LYS A 42 4.86 -10.86 0.12
C LYS A 42 3.80 -10.05 -0.62
N ASP A 43 3.38 -10.61 -1.75
CA ASP A 43 2.22 -10.11 -2.47
C ASP A 43 0.99 -10.11 -1.57
N PHE A 44 0.37 -8.95 -1.48
CA PHE A 44 -0.88 -8.78 -0.77
C PHE A 44 -1.81 -7.92 -1.59
N THR A 45 -2.94 -8.49 -1.99
CA THR A 45 -4.02 -7.76 -2.66
C THR A 45 -5.22 -7.78 -1.72
N PRO A 46 -5.62 -6.62 -1.15
CA PRO A 46 -6.81 -6.57 -0.32
C PRO A 46 -8.03 -6.95 -1.16
N LYS A 47 -8.89 -7.82 -0.61
CA LYS A 47 -10.24 -8.02 -1.16
C LYS A 47 -11.08 -6.82 -0.77
N LEU A 48 -11.17 -5.86 -1.67
CA LEU A 48 -12.00 -4.69 -1.48
C LEU A 48 -13.42 -4.99 -1.98
N ASP A 49 -14.42 -4.51 -1.24
CA ASP A 49 -15.82 -4.61 -1.68
C ASP A 49 -16.03 -3.66 -2.86
N PRO A 50 -16.46 -4.17 -4.04
CA PRO A 50 -16.71 -3.37 -5.23
C PRO A 50 -17.60 -2.14 -4.98
N ARG A 51 -18.52 -2.22 -4.00
CA ARG A 51 -19.41 -1.12 -3.64
C ARG A 51 -18.68 0.17 -3.22
N TYR A 52 -17.46 0.05 -2.71
CA TYR A 52 -16.68 1.18 -2.21
C TYR A 52 -15.42 1.48 -3.04
N THR A 53 -15.18 0.73 -4.12
CA THR A 53 -13.98 0.89 -4.96
C THR A 53 -14.27 1.28 -6.40
N VAL A 54 -15.53 1.19 -6.84
CA VAL A 54 -15.94 1.71 -8.15
C VAL A 54 -16.34 3.17 -8.00
N VAL A 55 -15.68 4.06 -8.75
CA VAL A 55 -16.19 5.42 -8.95
C VAL A 55 -17.40 5.26 -9.88
N PRO A 56 -18.61 5.72 -9.49
CA PRO A 56 -19.73 5.71 -10.41
C PRO A 56 -19.33 6.52 -11.65
N PRO A 57 -19.59 6.02 -12.87
CA PRO A 57 -19.13 6.63 -14.12
C PRO A 57 -19.63 8.07 -14.31
N GLU A 58 -20.65 8.46 -13.54
CA GLU A 58 -21.28 9.79 -13.51
C GLU A 58 -20.42 10.86 -12.84
N LEU A 59 -19.41 10.50 -12.03
CA LEU A 59 -18.59 11.47 -11.32
C LEU A 59 -17.42 11.94 -12.21
N PRO A 60 -17.32 13.24 -12.55
CA PRO A 60 -16.16 13.77 -13.25
C PRO A 60 -14.89 13.49 -12.45
N LEU A 61 -13.91 12.83 -13.06
CA LEU A 61 -12.56 12.73 -12.51
C LEU A 61 -11.89 14.08 -12.75
N GLU A 62 -11.88 14.94 -11.73
CA GLU A 62 -11.07 16.17 -11.72
C GLU A 62 -9.59 15.76 -11.76
N LEU A 63 -9.00 15.77 -12.96
CA LEU A 63 -7.57 15.60 -13.15
C LEU A 63 -6.89 16.92 -12.80
N SER A 64 -6.17 16.95 -11.67
CA SER A 64 -5.33 18.09 -11.23
C SER A 64 -3.97 18.10 -11.92
#